data_AF-A0A5M3MDV1-F1
#
_entry.id   AF-A0A5M3MDV1-F1
#
_cell.length_a   1.000
_cell.length_b   1.000
_cell.length_c   1.000
_cell.angle_alpha   90.00
_cell.angle_beta   90.00
_cell.angle_gamma   90.00
#
_symmetry.space_group_name_H-M   'P 1'
#
loop_
_entity.id
_entity.type
_entity.pdbx_description
1 polymer ?
#
loop_
_entity_poly.entity_id
_entity_poly.type
_entity_poly.pdbx_seq_one_letter_code
_entity_poly.pdbx_strand_id
1 'polypeptide(L)'
;MHKDRKNRVLAAHNVLLAAFQDTDKTTQSITSELRKLHIRTGDKALLMVVRSNIDHYNKAFTFKTNCAVSFINSAFRMTVEDLATRFEGYCISGVKGLAHNQTNATQAKKITAVVPFKPSWMYYVNFNTNVAEKYHVICENWSAGSRFISPSNMNTHELEVIHSTFAMGLTRLRRMPDKEFLQWANCQATAHQGSAVPEGSTSPTAHPPPDSVSFTNADENTQHPGIPLSAPALIDLPTPQWTGVTQNGQEMVIAKRPRKPQANKGKQHGPQQNPRNKRSKSTINTPAIDTPS
;
A
#
# COMPACT_ATOMS: atom_id res chain seq x y z
N MET A 1 45.46 16.45 14.57
CA MET A 1 44.05 16.61 15.00
C MET A 1 43.05 16.36 13.86
N HIS A 2 42.93 15.12 13.34
CA HIS A 2 41.97 14.81 12.27
C HIS A 2 41.17 13.50 12.48
N LYS A 3 41.35 12.82 13.62
CA LYS A 3 40.65 11.56 13.94
C LYS A 3 39.32 11.76 14.66
N ASP A 4 39.14 12.86 15.41
CA ASP A 4 37.97 13.02 16.28
C ASP A 4 36.68 13.38 15.52
N ARG A 5 36.80 13.97 14.31
CA ARG A 5 35.63 14.30 13.48
C ARG A 5 34.95 13.07 12.85
N LYS A 6 35.68 11.97 12.65
CA LYS A 6 35.13 10.73 12.04
C LYS A 6 34.26 9.93 13.02
N ASN A 7 34.55 9.96 14.32
CA ASN A 7 33.80 9.18 15.31
C ASN A 7 32.41 9.73 15.61
N ARG A 8 32.18 11.03 15.46
CA ARG A 8 30.86 11.63 15.75
C ARG A 8 29.79 11.20 14.74
N VAL A 9 30.19 10.96 13.49
CA VAL A 9 29.33 10.43 12.42
C VAL A 9 29.01 8.95 12.68
N LEU A 10 30.00 8.15 13.09
CA LEU A 10 29.80 6.75 13.45
C LEU A 10 28.92 6.58 14.71
N ALA A 11 29.04 7.50 15.67
CA ALA A 11 28.20 7.51 16.87
C ALA A 11 26.73 7.77 16.54
N ALA A 12 26.43 8.70 15.63
CA ALA A 12 25.05 8.97 15.19
C ALA A 12 24.42 7.76 14.48
N HIS A 13 25.19 7.06 13.64
CA HIS A 13 24.74 5.84 12.96
C HIS A 13 24.40 4.71 13.94
N ASN A 14 25.17 4.56 15.01
CA ASN A 14 24.90 3.57 16.06
C ASN A 14 23.61 3.85 16.83
N VAL A 15 23.21 5.12 16.99
CA VAL A 15 21.97 5.48 17.69
C VAL A 15 20.74 5.03 16.90
N LEU A 16 20.72 5.27 15.58
CA LEU A 16 19.58 4.88 14.73
C LEU A 16 19.42 3.36 14.65
N LEU A 17 20.53 2.62 14.55
CA LEU A 17 20.50 1.16 14.53
C LEU A 17 20.08 0.56 15.88
N ALA A 18 20.55 1.13 17.00
CA ALA A 18 20.11 0.72 18.32
C ALA A 18 18.61 0.97 18.53
N ALA A 19 18.11 2.15 18.11
CA ALA A 19 16.69 2.48 18.18
C ALA A 19 15.83 1.56 17.30
N PHE A 20 16.33 1.18 16.11
CA PHE A 20 15.70 0.18 15.25
C PHE A 20 15.55 -1.17 15.98
N GLN A 21 16.65 -1.71 16.51
CA GLN A 21 16.64 -3.00 17.22
C GLN A 21 15.77 -2.98 18.48
N ASP A 22 15.76 -1.87 19.21
CA ASP A 22 14.92 -1.69 20.39
C ASP A 22 13.43 -1.67 20.04
N THR A 23 13.07 -0.93 18.97
CA THR A 23 11.70 -0.88 18.46
C THR A 23 11.24 -2.27 18.02
N ASP A 24 12.06 -3.00 17.27
CA ASP A 24 11.73 -4.34 16.76
C ASP A 24 11.50 -5.33 17.91
N LYS A 25 12.44 -5.42 18.87
CA LYS A 25 12.30 -6.31 20.03
C LYS A 25 11.08 -5.98 20.88
N THR A 26 10.86 -4.69 21.15
CA THR A 26 9.71 -4.23 21.94
C THR A 26 8.40 -4.56 21.23
N THR A 27 8.33 -4.32 19.92
CA THR A 27 7.14 -4.58 19.11
C THR A 27 6.83 -6.08 19.02
N GLN A 28 7.86 -6.92 18.88
CA GLN A 28 7.71 -8.38 18.92
C GLN A 28 7.19 -8.87 20.28
N SER A 29 7.71 -8.31 21.38
CA SER A 29 7.25 -8.63 22.74
C SER A 29 5.77 -8.26 22.93
N ILE A 30 5.38 -7.02 22.57
CA ILE A 30 3.99 -6.57 22.64
C ILE A 30 3.07 -7.45 21.76
N THR A 31 3.52 -7.79 20.55
CA THR A 31 2.78 -8.65 19.64
C THR A 31 2.53 -10.05 20.24
N SER A 32 3.53 -10.61 20.93
CA SER A 32 3.40 -11.88 21.64
C SER A 32 2.32 -11.78 22.74
N GLU A 33 2.34 -10.71 23.53
CA GLU A 33 1.36 -10.50 24.60
C GLU A 33 -0.05 -10.24 24.06
N LEU A 34 -0.21 -9.45 23.00
CA LEU A 34 -1.50 -9.24 22.34
C LEU A 34 -2.07 -10.55 21.75
N ARG A 35 -1.20 -11.41 21.20
CA ARG A 35 -1.61 -12.72 20.71
C ARG A 35 -2.06 -13.63 21.85
N LYS A 36 -1.32 -13.68 22.97
CA LYS A 36 -1.71 -14.45 24.17
C LYS A 36 -3.04 -13.95 24.74
N LEU A 37 -3.23 -12.63 24.81
CA LEU A 37 -4.49 -12.02 25.24
C LEU A 37 -5.64 -12.47 24.35
N HIS A 38 -5.49 -12.34 23.03
CA HIS A 38 -6.50 -12.80 22.07
C HIS A 38 -6.87 -14.27 22.24
N ILE A 39 -5.88 -15.15 22.46
CA ILE A 39 -6.13 -16.58 22.66
C ILE A 39 -6.87 -16.85 23.98
N ARG A 40 -6.52 -16.14 25.06
CA ARG A 40 -7.09 -16.39 26.39
C ARG A 40 -8.49 -15.80 26.57
N THR A 41 -8.75 -14.61 26.04
CA THR A 41 -10.00 -13.86 26.31
C THR A 41 -10.87 -13.69 25.07
N GLY A 42 -10.33 -13.96 23.88
CA GLY A 42 -11.03 -13.69 22.62
C GLY A 42 -10.99 -12.22 22.20
N ASP A 43 -10.33 -11.34 22.96
CA ASP A 43 -10.28 -9.89 22.66
C ASP A 43 -9.66 -9.60 21.30
N LYS A 44 -10.17 -8.58 20.61
CA LYS A 44 -9.67 -8.18 19.28
C LYS A 44 -8.68 -7.05 19.42
N ALA A 45 -7.47 -7.26 18.91
CA ALA A 45 -6.39 -6.28 18.98
C ALA A 45 -6.00 -5.78 17.59
N LEU A 46 -5.62 -4.50 17.55
CA LEU A 46 -4.95 -3.81 16.44
C LEU A 46 -3.80 -2.98 17.04
N LEU A 47 -2.59 -3.17 16.53
CA LEU A 47 -1.41 -2.40 16.90
C LEU A 47 -0.80 -1.84 15.62
N MET A 48 -0.57 -0.53 15.60
CA MET A 48 0.16 0.16 14.55
C MET A 48 1.32 0.91 15.20
N VAL A 49 2.53 0.67 14.72
CA VAL A 49 3.74 1.37 15.18
C VAL A 49 4.35 2.05 13.96
N VAL A 50 4.41 3.37 14.00
CA VAL A 50 4.91 4.21 12.90
C VAL A 50 6.06 5.07 13.37
N ARG A 51 7.01 5.37 12.48
CA ARG A 51 8.10 6.30 12.78
C ARG A 51 7.59 7.74 12.69
N SER A 52 8.18 8.61 13.51
CA SER A 52 7.94 10.05 13.49
C SER A 52 8.93 10.83 12.62
N ASN A 53 10.06 10.23 12.25
CA ASN A 53 11.09 10.84 11.42
C ASN A 53 11.45 9.93 10.25
N ILE A 54 11.63 10.53 9.06
CA ILE A 54 12.03 9.86 7.82
C ILE A 54 13.40 9.17 7.93
N ASP A 55 14.28 9.67 8.80
CA ASP A 55 15.63 9.11 8.99
C ASP A 55 15.64 7.76 9.73
N HIS A 56 14.52 7.38 10.36
CA HIS A 56 14.43 6.09 11.06
C HIS A 56 14.26 4.94 10.05
N TYR A 57 15.01 3.85 10.21
CA TYR A 57 14.94 2.68 9.33
C TYR A 57 13.66 1.83 9.49
N ASN A 58 12.91 2.03 10.58
CA ASN A 58 11.69 1.26 10.85
C ASN A 58 10.60 1.58 9.82
N LYS A 59 10.12 0.57 9.11
CA LYS A 59 8.87 0.68 8.35
C LYS A 59 7.69 0.64 9.32
N ALA A 60 6.54 1.17 8.90
CA ALA A 60 5.29 0.99 9.64
C ALA A 60 5.05 -0.51 9.92
N PHE A 61 4.94 -0.85 11.20
CA PHE A 61 4.63 -2.20 11.66
C PHE A 61 3.16 -2.29 12.01
N THR A 62 2.50 -3.37 11.61
CA THR A 62 1.11 -3.64 11.98
C THR A 62 0.96 -5.05 12.52
N PHE A 63 0.21 -5.17 13.61
CA PHE A 63 -0.31 -6.44 14.11
C PHE A 63 -1.83 -6.32 14.23
N LYS A 64 -2.54 -7.33 13.75
CA LYS A 64 -4.00 -7.30 13.65
C LYS A 64 -4.59 -8.69 13.85
N THR A 65 -5.71 -8.75 14.56
CA THR A 65 -6.59 -9.93 14.61
C THR A 65 -7.58 -9.89 13.44
N ASN A 66 -8.09 -11.05 12.99
CA ASN A 66 -8.94 -11.14 11.79
C ASN A 66 -10.14 -10.19 11.81
N CYS A 67 -10.81 -10.05 12.97
CA CYS A 67 -11.96 -9.16 13.11
C CYS A 67 -11.60 -7.68 12.96
N ALA A 68 -10.41 -7.26 13.42
CA ALA A 68 -9.94 -5.90 13.27
C ALA A 68 -9.72 -5.54 11.79
N VAL A 69 -9.29 -6.50 10.98
CA VAL A 69 -9.13 -6.31 9.53
C VAL A 69 -10.48 -5.99 8.88
N SER A 70 -11.51 -6.80 9.14
CA SER A 70 -12.84 -6.58 8.59
C SER A 70 -13.45 -5.25 9.04
N PHE A 71 -13.26 -4.88 10.31
CA PHE A 71 -13.71 -3.59 10.82
C PHE A 71 -13.05 -2.42 10.10
N ILE A 72 -11.72 -2.41 9.98
CA ILE A 72 -10.99 -1.33 9.32
C ILE A 72 -11.36 -1.22 7.83
N ASN A 73 -11.42 -2.36 7.13
CA ASN A 73 -11.82 -2.40 5.72
C ASN A 73 -13.24 -1.86 5.52
N SER A 74 -14.18 -2.18 6.43
CA SER A 74 -15.56 -1.70 6.34
C SER A 74 -15.70 -0.23 6.70
N ALA A 75 -15.09 0.21 7.81
CA ALA A 75 -15.23 1.56 8.35
C ALA A 75 -14.47 2.61 7.52
N PHE A 76 -13.26 2.28 7.06
CA PHE A 76 -12.37 3.23 6.39
C PHE A 76 -12.22 2.96 4.89
N ARG A 77 -12.80 1.87 4.37
CA ARG A 77 -12.69 1.46 2.95
C ARG A 77 -11.24 1.39 2.47
N MET A 78 -10.34 0.98 3.36
CA MET A 78 -8.90 0.84 3.08
C MET A 78 -8.30 -0.31 3.90
N THR A 79 -7.17 -0.82 3.44
CA THR A 79 -6.44 -1.86 4.18
C THR A 79 -5.79 -1.29 5.44
N VAL A 80 -5.47 -2.15 6.41
CA VAL A 80 -4.77 -1.75 7.65
C VAL A 80 -3.36 -1.21 7.33
N GLU A 81 -2.72 -1.76 6.30
CA GLU A 81 -1.43 -1.33 5.78
C GLU A 81 -1.49 0.07 5.17
N ASP A 82 -2.54 0.36 4.39
CA ASP A 82 -2.76 1.69 3.82
C ASP A 82 -3.04 2.71 4.93
N LEU A 83 -3.83 2.32 5.94
CA LEU A 83 -4.12 3.15 7.10
C LEU A 83 -2.84 3.46 7.89
N ALA A 84 -2.01 2.45 8.16
CA ALA A 84 -0.72 2.62 8.84
C ALA A 84 0.23 3.52 8.04
N THR A 85 0.26 3.38 6.71
CA THR A 85 1.05 4.24 5.82
C THR A 85 0.59 5.69 5.85
N ARG A 86 -0.73 5.94 5.85
CA ARG A 86 -1.29 7.30 5.99
C ARG A 86 -0.99 7.88 7.36
N PHE A 87 -1.08 7.06 8.40
CA PHE A 87 -0.76 7.48 9.76
C PHE A 87 0.73 7.81 9.91
N GLU A 88 1.62 7.02 9.31
CA GLU A 88 3.06 7.32 9.24
C GLU A 88 3.33 8.63 8.50
N GLY A 89 2.70 8.83 7.34
CA GLY A 89 2.82 10.09 6.59
C GLY A 89 2.34 11.30 7.40
N TYR A 90 1.27 11.15 8.17
CA TYR A 90 0.81 12.15 9.12
C TYR A 90 1.85 12.42 10.22
N CYS A 91 2.45 11.39 10.80
CA CYS A 91 3.47 11.55 11.84
C CYS A 91 4.74 12.24 11.34
N ILE A 92 5.17 11.98 10.10
CA ILE A 92 6.36 12.60 9.51
C ILE A 92 6.10 14.04 9.06
N SER A 93 4.96 14.29 8.43
CA SER A 93 4.70 15.55 7.71
C SER A 93 3.59 16.42 8.30
N GLY A 94 2.92 15.96 9.36
CA GLY A 94 1.73 16.59 9.93
C GLY A 94 0.53 16.59 8.98
N VAL A 95 -0.52 17.34 9.34
CA VAL A 95 -1.76 17.50 8.54
C VAL A 95 -1.45 17.96 7.11
N LYS A 96 -0.45 18.84 6.95
CA LYS A 96 -0.08 19.42 5.65
C LYS A 96 0.46 18.39 4.65
N GLY A 97 1.09 17.31 5.13
CA GLY A 97 1.63 16.26 4.26
C GLY A 97 0.59 15.25 3.75
N LEU A 98 -0.58 15.16 4.42
CA LEU A 98 -1.60 14.19 4.02
C LEU A 98 -2.22 14.53 2.67
N ALA A 99 -2.45 15.81 2.40
CA ALA A 99 -2.97 16.31 1.12
C ALA A 99 -2.00 16.04 -0.05
N HIS A 100 -0.69 16.07 0.21
CA HIS A 100 0.34 15.88 -0.81
C HIS A 100 0.65 14.41 -1.11
N ASN A 101 0.42 13.49 -0.17
CA ASN A 101 0.66 12.06 -0.38
C ASN A 101 -0.43 11.38 -1.22
N GLN A 102 -1.67 11.88 -1.21
CA GLN A 102 -2.75 11.36 -2.03
C GLN A 102 -2.50 11.58 -3.54
N THR A 103 -1.76 12.65 -3.89
CA THR A 103 -1.32 12.92 -5.26
C THR A 103 -0.05 12.15 -5.66
N ASN A 104 0.72 11.62 -4.71
CA ASN A 104 2.00 10.94 -4.97
C ASN A 104 1.90 9.40 -4.89
N ALA A 105 0.96 8.83 -4.13
CA ALA A 105 0.67 7.39 -4.15
C ALA A 105 0.14 6.93 -5.53
N THR A 106 -0.46 7.84 -6.30
CA THR A 106 -0.81 7.65 -7.72
C THR A 106 0.39 7.82 -8.67
N GLN A 107 1.54 8.30 -8.20
CA GLN A 107 2.76 8.50 -9.00
C GLN A 107 3.85 7.46 -8.76
N ALA A 108 3.88 6.77 -7.62
CA ALA A 108 4.89 5.73 -7.35
C ALA A 108 4.58 4.36 -7.99
N LYS A 109 3.39 4.17 -8.58
CA LYS A 109 3.10 3.07 -9.54
C LYS A 109 3.36 3.50 -10.99
N LYS A 110 4.29 4.42 -11.22
CA LYS A 110 4.83 4.69 -12.56
C LYS A 110 5.95 3.70 -12.89
N ILE A 111 5.60 2.41 -13.01
CA ILE A 111 6.09 1.65 -14.17
C ILE A 111 5.21 2.13 -15.33
N THR A 112 5.33 3.41 -15.66
CA THR A 112 4.72 3.99 -16.84
C THR A 112 5.80 3.91 -17.87
N ALA A 113 5.84 2.76 -18.56
CA ALA A 113 6.25 2.75 -19.95
C ALA A 113 5.61 3.99 -20.60
N VAL A 114 6.44 4.82 -21.22
CA VAL A 114 6.15 6.14 -21.75
C VAL A 114 5.02 6.06 -22.77
N VAL A 115 3.79 6.00 -22.29
CA VAL A 115 2.58 6.13 -23.09
C VAL A 115 1.73 7.14 -22.32
N PRO A 116 1.48 8.35 -22.87
CA PRO A 116 0.72 9.42 -22.21
C PRO A 116 -0.78 9.11 -22.06
N PHE A 117 -1.15 7.83 -22.01
CA PHE A 117 -2.52 7.38 -22.09
C PHE A 117 -2.84 6.42 -20.93
N LYS A 118 -3.85 6.79 -20.13
CA LYS A 118 -4.43 5.95 -19.08
C LYS A 118 -5.88 5.69 -19.46
N PRO A 119 -6.21 4.54 -20.09
CA PRO A 119 -7.62 4.20 -20.28
C PRO A 119 -8.27 4.06 -18.90
N SER A 120 -9.47 4.61 -18.73
CA SER A 120 -10.23 4.51 -17.47
C SER A 120 -10.44 3.04 -17.08
N TRP A 121 -10.75 2.21 -18.09
CA TRP A 121 -10.93 0.76 -17.98
C TRP A 121 -10.32 0.04 -19.19
N MET A 122 -9.92 -1.23 -18.99
CA MET A 122 -9.42 -2.09 -20.07
C MET A 122 -10.60 -2.81 -20.75
N TYR A 123 -10.82 -2.55 -22.03
CA TYR A 123 -11.82 -3.27 -22.83
C TYR A 123 -11.21 -4.51 -23.45
N TYR A 124 -11.61 -5.70 -22.99
CA TYR A 124 -11.15 -6.97 -23.56
C TYR A 124 -12.00 -7.40 -24.76
N VAL A 125 -13.32 -7.19 -24.70
CA VAL A 125 -14.22 -7.40 -25.84
C VAL A 125 -14.09 -6.22 -26.80
N ASN A 126 -13.91 -6.52 -28.09
CA ASN A 126 -13.67 -5.51 -29.13
C ASN A 126 -12.49 -4.59 -28.81
N PHE A 127 -11.42 -5.14 -28.22
CA PHE A 127 -10.18 -4.39 -27.93
C PHE A 127 -9.68 -3.61 -29.16
N ASN A 128 -9.75 -4.22 -30.34
CA ASN A 128 -9.32 -3.59 -31.58
C ASN A 128 -10.09 -2.29 -31.89
N THR A 129 -11.42 -2.29 -31.74
CA THR A 129 -12.25 -1.11 -32.02
C THR A 129 -12.18 -0.09 -30.89
N ASN A 130 -12.32 -0.53 -29.63
CA ASN A 130 -12.46 0.37 -28.49
C ASN A 130 -11.12 0.94 -28.00
N VAL A 131 -10.02 0.20 -28.22
CA VAL A 131 -8.69 0.56 -27.71
C VAL A 131 -7.70 0.79 -28.84
N ALA A 132 -7.51 -0.18 -29.74
CA ALA A 132 -6.47 -0.08 -30.76
C ALA A 132 -6.75 1.01 -31.78
N GLU A 133 -7.97 1.10 -32.30
CA GLU A 133 -8.39 2.11 -33.27
C GLU A 133 -8.40 3.52 -32.66
N LYS A 134 -8.97 3.66 -31.47
CA LYS A 134 -9.13 4.97 -30.82
C LYS A 134 -7.84 5.56 -30.28
N TYR A 135 -6.91 4.71 -29.82
CA TYR A 135 -5.71 5.15 -29.09
C TYR A 135 -4.40 4.73 -29.75
N HIS A 136 -4.46 4.01 -30.87
CA HIS A 136 -3.31 3.47 -31.60
C HIS A 136 -2.43 2.60 -30.67
N VAL A 137 -3.04 1.76 -29.84
CA VAL A 137 -2.33 0.87 -28.89
C VAL A 137 -2.53 -0.58 -29.26
N ILE A 138 -1.43 -1.34 -29.36
CA ILE A 138 -1.45 -2.79 -29.59
C ILE A 138 -0.83 -3.53 -28.40
N CYS A 139 -1.33 -4.73 -28.12
CA CYS A 139 -0.72 -5.63 -27.14
C CYS A 139 0.26 -6.56 -27.86
N GLU A 140 1.55 -6.34 -27.65
CA GLU A 140 2.62 -7.16 -28.23
C GLU A 140 2.87 -8.39 -27.37
N ASN A 141 3.16 -9.52 -28.03
CA ASN A 141 3.49 -10.79 -27.38
C ASN A 141 2.48 -11.20 -26.31
N TRP A 142 1.20 -10.96 -26.57
CA TRP A 142 0.16 -11.67 -25.85
C TRP A 142 0.38 -13.17 -26.08
N SER A 143 0.38 -13.97 -25.00
CA SER A 143 0.80 -15.38 -25.01
C SER A 143 0.45 -16.08 -26.33
N ALA A 144 1.50 -16.48 -27.06
CA ALA A 144 1.42 -16.87 -28.47
C ALA A 144 0.38 -17.98 -28.67
N GLY A 145 -0.78 -17.62 -29.22
CA GLY A 145 -1.89 -18.55 -29.51
C GLY A 145 -3.14 -18.37 -28.64
N SER A 146 -3.10 -17.57 -27.57
CA SER A 146 -4.32 -17.26 -26.82
C SER A 146 -5.02 -16.02 -27.38
N ARG A 147 -6.35 -16.03 -27.28
CA ARG A 147 -7.17 -14.85 -27.59
C ARG A 147 -6.98 -13.82 -26.48
N PHE A 148 -7.05 -12.54 -26.84
CA PHE A 148 -7.05 -11.45 -25.87
C PHE A 148 -8.38 -11.44 -25.10
N ILE A 149 -8.42 -12.12 -23.95
CA ILE A 149 -9.64 -12.32 -23.13
C ILE A 149 -9.54 -11.58 -21.79
N SER A 150 -10.68 -11.42 -21.12
CA SER A 150 -10.72 -10.86 -19.76
C SER A 150 -10.05 -11.81 -18.76
N PRO A 151 -9.29 -11.29 -17.76
CA PRO A 151 -8.73 -12.09 -16.67
C PRO A 151 -9.77 -12.97 -15.96
N SER A 152 -11.03 -12.52 -15.89
CA SER A 152 -12.14 -13.27 -15.28
C SER A 152 -12.47 -14.57 -16.01
N ASN A 153 -12.14 -14.66 -17.31
CA ASN A 153 -12.43 -15.81 -18.16
C ASN A 153 -11.20 -16.69 -18.41
N MET A 154 -10.07 -16.39 -17.78
CA MET A 154 -8.82 -17.16 -17.88
C MET A 154 -8.73 -18.21 -16.79
N ASN A 155 -8.03 -19.31 -17.07
CA ASN A 155 -7.61 -20.23 -16.03
C ASN A 155 -6.50 -19.61 -15.15
N THR A 156 -6.34 -20.08 -13.91
CA THR A 156 -5.29 -19.65 -12.97
C THR A 156 -3.88 -19.78 -13.57
N HIS A 157 -3.61 -20.86 -14.30
CA HIS A 157 -2.33 -21.06 -14.97
C HIS A 157 -2.07 -20.02 -16.08
N GLU A 158 -3.08 -19.68 -16.88
CA GLU A 158 -2.95 -18.66 -17.93
C GLU A 158 -2.70 -17.27 -17.34
N LEU A 159 -3.38 -16.95 -16.24
CA LEU A 159 -3.15 -15.70 -15.49
C LEU A 159 -1.72 -15.60 -14.97
N GLU A 160 -1.18 -16.70 -14.42
CA GLU A 160 0.20 -16.73 -13.91
C GLU A 160 1.22 -16.54 -15.03
N VAL A 161 1.00 -17.17 -16.19
CA VAL A 161 1.84 -16.98 -17.38
C VAL A 161 1.79 -15.53 -17.84
N ILE A 162 0.61 -14.95 -18.03
CA ILE A 162 0.44 -13.56 -18.47
C ILE A 162 1.07 -12.59 -17.46
N HIS A 163 0.83 -12.81 -16.17
CA HIS A 163 1.43 -11.99 -15.12
C HIS A 163 2.96 -12.04 -15.18
N SER A 164 3.53 -13.23 -15.37
CA SER A 164 4.97 -13.42 -15.50
C SER A 164 5.53 -12.77 -16.76
N THR A 165 4.86 -12.87 -17.91
CA THR A 165 5.32 -12.25 -19.16
C THR A 165 5.25 -10.71 -19.12
N PHE A 166 4.25 -10.14 -18.42
CA PHE A 166 4.22 -8.69 -18.13
C PHE A 166 5.35 -8.28 -17.18
N ALA A 167 5.58 -9.04 -16.11
CA ALA A 167 6.65 -8.76 -15.15
C ALA A 167 8.04 -8.83 -15.81
N MET A 168 8.24 -9.75 -16.76
CA MET A 168 9.45 -9.88 -17.56
C MET A 168 9.55 -8.84 -18.70
N GLY A 169 8.48 -8.08 -18.96
CA GLY A 169 8.44 -7.11 -20.06
C GLY A 169 8.35 -7.72 -21.47
N LEU A 170 8.06 -9.02 -21.56
CA LEU A 170 7.83 -9.71 -22.84
C LEU A 170 6.50 -9.26 -23.45
N THR A 171 5.43 -9.29 -22.65
CA THR A 171 4.12 -8.76 -23.03
C THR A 171 4.05 -7.30 -22.63
N ARG A 172 3.68 -6.42 -23.57
CA ARG A 172 3.55 -4.98 -23.30
C ARG A 172 2.53 -4.34 -24.22
N LEU A 173 1.92 -3.26 -23.73
CA LEU A 173 1.11 -2.38 -24.55
C LEU A 173 2.03 -1.34 -25.18
N ARG A 174 2.15 -1.36 -26.51
CA ARG A 174 2.93 -0.38 -27.25
C ARG A 174 2.01 0.51 -28.06
N ARG A 175 2.32 1.81 -28.08
CA ARG A 175 1.70 2.75 -29.02
C ARG A 175 2.28 2.55 -30.41
N MET A 176 1.41 2.33 -31.38
CA MET A 176 1.76 2.26 -32.80
C MET A 176 1.99 3.68 -33.35
N PRO A 177 3.05 3.91 -34.13
CA PRO A 177 3.20 5.12 -34.94
C PRO A 177 2.18 5.12 -36.09
N ASP A 178 1.85 6.30 -36.60
CA ASP A 178 0.75 6.48 -37.58
C ASP A 178 0.93 5.64 -38.85
N LYS A 179 2.17 5.44 -39.30
CA LYS A 179 2.47 4.57 -40.45
C LYS A 179 2.09 3.11 -40.21
N GLU A 180 2.40 2.60 -39.01
CA GLU A 180 2.06 1.24 -38.61
C GLU A 180 0.54 1.11 -38.39
N PHE A 181 -0.08 2.14 -37.84
CA PHE A 181 -1.53 2.19 -37.67
C PHE A 181 -2.29 2.11 -39.00
N LEU A 182 -1.86 2.84 -40.04
CA LEU A 182 -2.46 2.75 -41.37
C LEU A 182 -2.35 1.34 -41.96
N GLN A 183 -1.20 0.68 -41.79
CA GLN A 183 -1.02 -0.71 -42.24
C GLN A 183 -1.94 -1.66 -41.47
N TRP A 184 -2.00 -1.51 -40.15
CA TRP A 184 -2.88 -2.29 -39.29
C TRP A 184 -4.36 -2.12 -39.67
N ALA A 185 -4.81 -0.87 -39.89
CA ALA A 185 -6.18 -0.57 -40.30
C ALA A 185 -6.53 -1.18 -41.66
N ASN A 186 -5.62 -1.12 -42.63
CA ASN A 186 -5.79 -1.76 -43.93
C ASN A 186 -5.89 -3.29 -43.81
N CYS A 187 -5.07 -3.93 -42.96
CA CYS A 187 -5.14 -5.37 -42.70
C CYS A 187 -6.46 -5.79 -42.03
N GLN A 188 -7.03 -4.94 -41.17
CA GLN A 188 -8.34 -5.22 -40.56
C GLN A 188 -9.49 -5.09 -41.56
N ALA A 189 -9.43 -4.09 -42.45
CA ALA A 189 -10.44 -3.92 -43.50
C ALA A 189 -10.49 -5.11 -44.47
N THR A 190 -9.33 -5.66 -44.84
CA THR A 190 -9.26 -6.84 -45.70
C THR A 190 -9.72 -8.11 -44.98
N ALA A 191 -9.42 -8.27 -43.69
CA ALA A 191 -9.90 -9.40 -42.89
C ALA A 191 -11.44 -9.45 -42.79
N HIS A 192 -12.10 -8.29 -42.73
CA HIS A 192 -13.57 -8.24 -42.70
C HIS A 192 -14.24 -8.49 -44.07
N GLN A 193 -13.56 -8.24 -45.19
CA GLN A 193 -14.10 -8.51 -46.53
C GLN A 193 -13.92 -9.97 -47.00
N GLY A 194 -12.94 -10.70 -46.45
CA GLY A 194 -12.63 -12.07 -46.87
C GLY A 194 -13.56 -13.17 -46.34
N SER A 195 -14.52 -12.85 -45.46
CA SER A 195 -15.40 -13.85 -44.82
C SER A 195 -16.82 -13.88 -45.41
N ALA A 196 -16.97 -13.57 -46.69
CA ALA A 196 -18.18 -13.89 -47.46
C ALA A 196 -17.97 -15.23 -48.17
N VAL A 197 -18.19 -16.34 -47.46
CA VAL A 197 -18.36 -17.65 -48.10
C VAL A 197 -19.64 -17.60 -48.92
N PRO A 198 -19.64 -17.93 -50.23
CA PRO A 198 -20.87 -18.02 -51.00
C PRO A 198 -21.63 -19.26 -50.52
N GLU A 199 -22.63 -19.06 -49.64
CA GLU A 199 -23.57 -20.11 -49.26
C GLU A 199 -24.40 -20.50 -50.48
N GLY A 200 -24.21 -21.76 -50.90
CA GLY A 200 -25.04 -22.41 -51.91
C GLY A 200 -26.48 -22.53 -51.41
N SER A 201 -27.39 -22.07 -52.26
CA SER A 201 -28.84 -22.16 -52.17
C SER A 201 -29.35 -23.53 -51.68
N THR A 202 -29.99 -23.56 -50.51
CA THR A 202 -31.00 -24.56 -50.15
C THR A 202 -32.26 -23.85 -49.64
N SER A 203 -33.38 -24.23 -50.26
CA SER A 203 -34.73 -23.64 -50.14
C SER A 203 -35.37 -23.73 -48.75
N PRO A 204 -36.40 -22.90 -48.48
CA PRO A 204 -36.95 -22.69 -47.15
C PRO A 204 -38.01 -23.75 -46.79
N THR A 205 -37.90 -24.33 -45.60
CA THR A 205 -39.01 -25.03 -44.93
C THR A 205 -39.48 -24.18 -43.76
N ALA A 206 -40.74 -23.78 -43.82
CA ALA A 206 -41.42 -22.92 -42.87
C ALA A 206 -41.72 -23.64 -41.55
N HIS A 207 -41.48 -22.97 -40.41
CA HIS A 207 -42.12 -23.22 -39.11
C HIS A 207 -42.02 -21.96 -38.23
N PRO A 208 -42.87 -21.81 -37.18
CA PRO A 208 -43.52 -20.55 -36.77
C PRO A 208 -42.78 -19.82 -35.62
N PRO A 209 -43.23 -18.60 -35.26
CA PRO A 209 -42.46 -17.67 -34.43
C PRO A 209 -42.47 -18.00 -32.93
N PRO A 210 -41.43 -17.59 -32.18
CA PRO A 210 -41.37 -17.70 -30.72
C PRO A 210 -42.03 -16.52 -30.00
N ASP A 211 -42.57 -16.81 -28.82
CA ASP A 211 -43.17 -15.88 -27.89
C ASP A 211 -42.19 -14.78 -27.43
N SER A 212 -42.69 -13.55 -27.50
CA SER A 212 -42.06 -12.33 -27.02
C SER A 212 -42.09 -12.25 -25.48
N VAL A 213 -40.93 -12.25 -24.83
CA VAL A 213 -40.79 -11.77 -23.46
C VAL A 213 -40.06 -10.42 -23.45
N SER A 214 -40.86 -9.37 -23.30
CA SER A 214 -40.41 -7.99 -23.08
C SER A 214 -39.93 -7.83 -21.64
N PHE A 215 -38.66 -7.47 -21.45
CA PHE A 215 -38.17 -6.91 -20.18
C PHE A 215 -38.03 -5.39 -20.33
N THR A 216 -39.03 -4.67 -19.81
CA THR A 216 -38.99 -3.22 -19.56
C THR A 216 -38.18 -2.97 -18.30
N ASN A 217 -36.99 -2.37 -18.43
CA ASN A 217 -36.30 -1.76 -17.29
C ASN A 217 -36.74 -0.30 -17.21
N ALA A 218 -37.45 0.01 -16.13
CA ALA A 218 -37.93 1.33 -15.80
C ALA A 218 -36.79 2.25 -15.39
N ASP A 219 -36.84 3.48 -15.91
CA ASP A 219 -36.16 4.67 -15.40
C ASP A 219 -36.52 4.89 -13.92
N GLU A 220 -35.49 5.00 -13.07
CA GLU A 220 -35.64 5.58 -11.74
C GLU A 220 -34.79 6.86 -11.65
N ASN A 221 -35.42 7.95 -12.08
CA ASN A 221 -34.99 9.33 -11.93
C ASN A 221 -35.18 9.78 -10.48
N THR A 222 -34.13 9.67 -9.65
CA THR A 222 -34.12 10.27 -8.31
C THR A 222 -33.37 11.61 -8.35
N GLN A 223 -34.13 12.70 -8.41
CA GLN A 223 -33.66 14.07 -8.19
C GLN A 223 -33.37 14.31 -6.70
N HIS A 224 -32.13 14.68 -6.37
CA HIS A 224 -31.75 15.20 -5.05
C HIS A 224 -31.86 16.73 -5.02
N PRO A 225 -32.51 17.34 -4.01
CA PRO A 225 -32.53 18.79 -3.84
C PRO A 225 -31.19 19.30 -3.32
N GLY A 226 -30.68 20.37 -3.96
CA GLY A 226 -29.43 21.02 -3.64
C GLY A 226 -29.47 21.77 -2.31
N ILE A 227 -28.43 21.58 -1.49
CA ILE A 227 -28.15 22.35 -0.29
C ILE A 227 -27.14 23.46 -0.67
N PRO A 228 -27.42 24.74 -0.39
CA PRO A 228 -26.47 25.82 -0.64
C PRO A 228 -25.30 25.78 0.37
N LEU A 229 -24.08 25.73 -0.15
CA LEU A 229 -22.84 25.74 0.61
C LEU A 229 -22.45 27.20 0.93
N SER A 230 -22.82 27.69 2.10
CA SER A 230 -22.31 28.96 2.64
C SER A 230 -21.08 28.70 3.50
N ALA A 231 -19.95 29.32 3.16
CA ALA A 231 -18.71 29.23 3.92
C ALA A 231 -18.82 29.98 5.26
N PRO A 232 -18.45 29.38 6.40
CA PRO A 232 -18.34 30.11 7.66
C PRO A 232 -16.99 30.86 7.74
N ALA A 233 -17.04 32.09 8.25
CA ALA A 233 -15.90 32.95 8.48
C ALA A 233 -14.91 32.36 9.50
N LEU A 234 -13.63 32.69 9.30
CA LEU A 234 -12.51 32.41 10.21
C LEU A 234 -12.80 33.00 11.60
N ILE A 235 -12.99 32.12 12.59
CA ILE A 235 -13.01 32.48 14.01
C ILE A 235 -11.60 32.22 14.56
N ASP A 236 -10.99 33.28 15.11
CA ASP A 236 -9.71 33.23 15.82
C ASP A 236 -9.82 32.27 17.02
N LEU A 237 -9.03 31.20 17.01
CA LEU A 237 -9.08 30.16 18.02
C LEU A 237 -8.16 30.55 19.21
N PRO A 238 -8.69 30.77 20.43
CA PRO A 238 -7.86 31.03 21.59
C PRO A 238 -7.08 29.77 22.01
N THR A 239 -5.86 30.01 22.51
CA THR A 239 -4.92 29.00 23.01
C THR A 239 -5.63 27.99 23.93
N PRO A 240 -5.52 26.66 23.70
CA PRO A 240 -6.27 25.67 24.46
C PRO A 240 -5.84 25.65 25.93
N GLN A 241 -6.74 26.09 26.80
CA GLN A 241 -6.62 25.98 28.25
C GLN A 241 -7.34 24.70 28.68
N TRP A 242 -6.62 23.78 29.32
CA TRP A 242 -7.18 22.51 29.78
C TRP A 242 -8.02 22.75 31.04
N THR A 243 -9.34 22.84 30.89
CA THR A 243 -10.29 22.86 32.01
C THR A 243 -10.79 21.45 32.30
N GLY A 244 -10.72 21.04 33.57
CA GLY A 244 -11.29 19.79 34.05
C GLY A 244 -12.57 20.08 34.83
N VAL A 245 -13.59 19.24 34.68
CA VAL A 245 -14.85 19.35 35.44
C VAL A 245 -14.84 18.29 36.54
N THR A 246 -15.14 18.68 37.77
CA THR A 246 -15.27 17.75 38.92
C THR A 246 -16.58 16.97 38.84
N GLN A 247 -16.74 15.89 39.60
CA GLN A 247 -18.00 15.11 39.66
C GLN A 247 -19.23 15.95 40.06
N ASN A 248 -19.03 17.13 40.65
CA ASN A 248 -20.10 18.05 41.06
C ASN A 248 -20.35 19.17 40.03
N GLY A 249 -19.78 19.09 38.82
CA GLY A 249 -19.99 20.08 37.77
C GLY A 249 -19.24 21.40 37.96
N GLN A 250 -18.40 21.52 39.01
CA GLN A 250 -17.58 22.71 39.21
C GLN A 250 -16.33 22.64 38.33
N GLU A 251 -16.09 23.74 37.60
CA GLU A 251 -14.95 23.95 36.72
C GLU A 251 -13.68 24.19 37.55
N MET A 252 -12.64 23.40 37.29
CA MET A 252 -11.41 23.43 38.07
C MET A 252 -10.24 23.78 37.16
N VAL A 253 -9.62 24.93 37.44
CA VAL A 253 -8.43 25.40 36.70
C VAL A 253 -7.22 24.62 37.20
N ILE A 254 -6.69 23.73 36.36
CA ILE A 254 -5.51 22.93 36.69
C ILE A 254 -4.27 23.83 36.58
N ALA A 255 -3.83 24.39 37.71
CA ALA A 255 -2.57 25.11 37.78
C ALA A 255 -1.40 24.16 37.48
N LYS A 256 -0.50 24.56 36.57
CA LYS A 256 0.69 23.77 36.21
C LYS A 256 1.56 23.57 37.46
N ARG A 257 1.65 22.33 37.93
CA ARG A 257 2.47 21.97 39.09
C ARG A 257 3.96 22.19 38.74
N PRO A 258 4.72 22.98 39.52
CA PRO A 258 6.14 23.19 39.27
C PRO A 258 6.87 21.84 39.36
N ARG A 259 7.70 21.53 38.36
CA ARG A 259 8.46 20.28 38.31
C ARG A 259 9.46 20.25 39.46
N LYS A 260 9.48 19.15 40.22
CA LYS A 260 10.49 18.92 41.26
C LYS A 260 11.89 18.95 40.61
N PRO A 261 12.85 19.72 41.14
CA PRO A 261 14.22 19.69 40.66
C PRO A 261 14.80 18.29 40.85
N GLN A 262 15.47 17.77 39.82
CA GLN A 262 16.11 16.46 39.86
C GLN A 262 17.19 16.44 40.95
N ALA A 263 17.13 15.44 41.84
CA ALA A 263 18.03 15.26 42.99
C ALA A 263 19.52 15.08 42.62
N ASN A 264 19.83 14.91 41.34
CA ASN A 264 21.18 14.68 40.83
C ASN A 264 21.83 15.95 40.25
N LYS A 265 21.16 17.11 40.29
CA LYS A 265 21.76 18.37 39.85
C LYS A 265 22.86 18.77 40.83
N GLY A 266 24.12 18.49 40.48
CA GLY A 266 25.32 18.90 41.22
C GLY A 266 26.17 17.78 41.81
N LYS A 267 25.80 16.50 41.65
CA LYS A 267 26.66 15.40 42.10
C LYS A 267 27.76 15.13 41.06
N GLN A 268 29.02 15.31 41.46
CA GLN A 268 30.17 14.89 40.65
C GLN A 268 30.17 13.36 40.55
N HIS A 269 30.01 12.84 39.35
CA HIS A 269 30.17 11.41 39.10
C HIS A 269 31.67 11.08 39.15
N GLY A 270 32.04 10.16 40.04
CA GLY A 270 33.41 9.69 40.17
C GLY A 270 33.95 9.03 38.89
N PRO A 271 35.28 8.85 38.79
CA PRO A 271 35.93 8.31 37.60
C PRO A 271 35.40 6.92 37.27
N GLN A 272 34.83 6.76 36.07
CA GLN A 272 34.34 5.48 35.57
C GLN A 272 35.50 4.48 35.46
N GLN A 273 35.48 3.42 36.27
CA GLN A 273 36.41 2.30 36.12
C GLN A 273 36.05 1.51 34.86
N ASN A 274 37.01 1.42 33.94
CA ASN A 274 36.88 0.77 32.65
C ASN A 274 36.84 -0.77 32.84
N PRO A 275 35.75 -1.48 32.51
CA PRO A 275 35.60 -2.92 32.79
C PRO A 275 36.47 -3.84 31.91
N ARG A 276 37.41 -3.29 31.14
CA ARG A 276 38.16 -4.04 30.11
C ARG A 276 39.28 -4.94 30.63
N ASN A 277 39.62 -4.91 31.92
CA ASN A 277 40.77 -5.66 32.47
C ASN A 277 40.44 -6.98 33.20
N LYS A 278 39.21 -7.50 33.15
CA LYS A 278 38.83 -8.73 33.88
C LYS A 278 38.79 -10.02 33.06
N ARG A 279 39.41 -10.10 31.88
CA ARG A 279 39.34 -11.30 31.04
C ARG A 279 40.70 -11.81 30.58
N SER A 280 41.45 -12.41 31.50
CA SER A 280 42.58 -13.29 31.18
C SER A 280 42.81 -14.27 32.32
N LYS A 281 42.06 -15.38 32.29
CA LYS A 281 42.39 -16.68 32.89
C LYS A 281 41.26 -17.66 32.50
N SER A 282 41.35 -18.28 31.33
CA SER A 282 40.64 -19.53 31.08
C SER A 282 41.64 -20.59 30.63
N THR A 283 41.71 -21.61 31.47
CA THR A 283 42.42 -22.88 31.39
C THR A 283 42.31 -23.53 30.01
N ILE A 284 43.46 -23.93 29.46
CA ILE A 284 43.55 -24.80 28.29
C ILE A 284 43.36 -26.23 28.80
N ASN A 285 42.27 -26.89 28.42
CA ASN A 285 42.10 -28.33 28.58
C ASN A 285 42.36 -29.00 27.22
N THR A 286 43.40 -29.83 27.18
CA THR A 286 43.81 -30.67 26.07
C THR A 286 42.96 -31.96 26.06
N PRO A 287 42.27 -32.33 24.96
CA PRO A 287 41.64 -33.64 24.87
C PRO A 287 42.61 -34.71 24.36
N ALA A 288 42.50 -35.91 24.93
CA ALA A 288 43.25 -37.11 24.60
C ALA A 288 42.85 -37.67 23.22
N ILE A 289 43.83 -38.21 22.51
CA ILE A 289 43.72 -38.86 21.21
C ILE A 289 43.57 -40.36 21.45
N ASP A 290 42.42 -40.93 21.11
CA ASP A 290 42.21 -42.38 21.02
C ASP A 290 42.54 -42.86 19.60
N THR A 291 43.30 -43.96 19.54
CA THR A 291 43.72 -44.65 18.32
C THR A 291 42.91 -45.94 18.17
N PRO A 292 42.31 -46.26 17.02
CA PRO A 292 41.66 -47.55 16.82
C PRO A 292 42.63 -48.59 16.22
N SER A 293 42.45 -49.84 16.64
CA SER A 293 42.96 -51.07 15.99
C SER A 293 41.86 -51.74 15.18
#